data_AF-A0A914AS18-F1
#
_entry.id   AF-A0A914AS18-F1
#
_cell.length_a   1.000
_cell.length_b   1.000
_cell.length_c   1.000
_cell.angle_alpha   90.00
_cell.angle_beta   90.00
_cell.angle_gamma   90.00
#
_symmetry.space_group_name_H-M   'P 1'
#
loop_
_entity.id
_entity.type
_entity.pdbx_description
1 polymer ?
#
loop_
_entity_poly.entity_id
_entity_poly.type
_entity_poly.pdbx_seq_one_letter_code
_entity_poly.pdbx_strand_id
1 'polypeptide(L)'
;MQLMALASLILVTVVGFQYVGGDTFHQTMVTPVPYGAGLPGVSLSCIRSIPDIYFGYSFGRPFTLNVPGSASGLTGFPNGTISDNTVQNATTWYLPPTVDATGLFHCRGRNPVTRLSSEVYSIIHSHLRKFEPADGQVTKTINKGENATLAVISANNGSSPVWHRNNEGILLDLDPTRYEIQLTADEVADGDLFVVTDRDAPLDDNHFGMIRLIVRGCVAGKWGPPDCKGVCDLCYNGGVCDDETGDCICPPGFSEPNCLTGKLIAWSACLSGGLSVGVCDVCYNGGVCDDETGDCICPP
;
A
#
# COMPACT_ATOMS: atom_id res chain seq x y z
N MET A 1 10.87 -62.31 -44.49
CA MET A 1 9.81 -61.70 -43.65
C MET A 1 10.49 -60.86 -42.58
N GLN A 2 10.72 -59.58 -42.90
CA GLN A 2 11.24 -58.58 -41.95
C GLN A 2 10.06 -58.05 -41.14
N LEU A 3 10.13 -58.15 -39.80
CA LEU A 3 9.32 -57.33 -38.90
C LEU A 3 10.22 -56.19 -38.40
N MET A 4 10.05 -55.01 -38.98
CA MET A 4 10.61 -53.78 -38.42
C MET A 4 9.75 -53.36 -37.22
N ALA A 5 10.32 -53.43 -36.02
CA ALA A 5 9.71 -52.86 -34.82
C ALA A 5 10.00 -51.35 -34.80
N LEU A 6 8.98 -50.54 -35.07
CA LEU A 6 9.00 -49.09 -34.85
C LEU A 6 8.83 -48.83 -33.34
N ALA A 7 9.92 -48.51 -32.66
CA ALA A 7 9.89 -48.00 -31.30
C ALA A 7 9.53 -46.51 -31.34
N SER A 8 8.28 -46.19 -31.00
CA SER A 8 7.84 -44.80 -30.80
C SER A 8 8.43 -44.25 -29.51
N LEU A 9 9.48 -43.43 -29.64
CA LEU A 9 10.05 -42.66 -28.54
C LEU A 9 9.12 -41.46 -28.27
N ILE A 10 8.23 -41.57 -27.27
CA ILE A 10 7.41 -40.45 -26.82
C ILE A 10 8.33 -39.51 -26.03
N LEU A 11 8.78 -38.44 -26.68
CA LEU A 11 9.49 -37.34 -26.03
C LEU A 11 8.46 -36.57 -25.19
N VAL A 12 8.32 -36.93 -23.91
CA VAL A 12 7.58 -36.11 -22.95
C VAL A 12 8.44 -34.87 -22.70
N THR A 13 8.24 -33.81 -23.47
CA THR A 13 8.72 -32.48 -23.11
C THR A 13 7.95 -32.06 -21.87
N VAL A 14 8.51 -32.36 -20.70
CA VAL A 14 8.14 -31.65 -19.48
C VAL A 14 8.57 -30.21 -19.71
N VAL A 15 7.64 -29.38 -20.18
CA VAL A 15 7.78 -27.93 -20.10
C VAL A 15 7.64 -27.61 -18.62
N GLY A 16 8.74 -27.79 -17.88
CA GLY A 16 8.90 -27.11 -16.62
C GLY A 16 8.91 -25.64 -16.96
N PHE A 17 7.81 -24.94 -16.69
CA PHE A 17 7.88 -23.50 -16.49
C PHE A 17 8.85 -23.31 -15.33
N GLN A 18 10.13 -23.09 -15.66
CA GLN A 18 11.07 -22.53 -14.72
C GLN A 18 10.52 -21.14 -14.45
N TYR A 19 9.82 -21.00 -13.33
CA TYR A 19 9.49 -19.70 -12.77
C TYR A 19 10.82 -18.98 -12.59
N VAL A 20 11.06 -18.00 -13.46
CA VAL A 20 12.29 -17.22 -13.47
C VAL A 20 12.26 -16.39 -12.20
N GLY A 21 13.25 -16.60 -11.34
CA GLY A 21 13.27 -16.08 -9.98
C GLY A 21 13.17 -14.56 -9.90
N GLY A 22 12.12 -14.11 -9.21
CA GLY A 22 11.90 -12.75 -8.72
C GLY A 22 10.55 -12.58 -7.99
N ASP A 23 9.96 -13.64 -7.43
CA ASP A 23 8.51 -13.63 -7.20
C ASP A 23 8.06 -12.95 -5.90
N THR A 24 7.85 -11.63 -5.94
CA THR A 24 7.04 -10.95 -4.91
C THR A 24 5.60 -11.48 -4.95
N PHE A 25 4.90 -11.45 -3.80
CA PHE A 25 3.48 -11.80 -3.77
C PHE A 25 2.66 -10.63 -4.31
N HIS A 26 1.89 -10.87 -5.37
CA HIS A 26 1.19 -9.82 -6.12
C HIS A 26 -0.12 -9.43 -5.44
N GLN A 27 -0.06 -8.32 -4.70
CA GLN A 27 -1.20 -7.80 -3.97
C GLN A 27 -1.14 -6.28 -3.83
N THR A 28 -2.28 -5.67 -3.52
CA THR A 28 -2.38 -4.26 -3.13
C THR A 28 -3.40 -4.09 -2.02
N MET A 29 -3.24 -3.04 -1.23
CA MET A 29 -4.20 -2.63 -0.21
C MET A 29 -4.63 -1.20 -0.49
N VAL A 30 -5.94 -0.98 -0.54
CA VAL A 30 -6.53 0.31 -0.91
C VAL A 30 -7.58 0.74 0.10
N THR A 31 -7.68 2.05 0.31
CA THR A 31 -8.81 2.68 0.98
C THR A 31 -9.30 3.84 0.11
N PRO A 32 -10.62 3.97 -0.12
CA PRO A 32 -11.17 5.11 -0.86
C PRO A 32 -11.22 6.39 0.00
N VAL A 33 -11.09 6.28 1.32
CA VAL A 33 -11.26 7.41 2.27
C VAL A 33 -10.09 7.47 3.27
N PRO A 34 -8.88 7.84 2.83
CA PRO A 34 -7.70 7.90 3.69
C PRO A 34 -7.83 8.90 4.85
N TYR A 35 -8.78 9.83 4.79
CA TYR A 35 -9.09 10.81 5.86
C TYR A 35 -10.46 10.58 6.50
N GLY A 36 -10.99 9.36 6.44
CA GLY A 36 -12.37 9.07 6.80
C GLY A 36 -12.62 8.56 8.23
N ALA A 37 -11.60 8.23 9.02
CA ALA A 37 -11.83 7.59 10.32
C ALA A 37 -12.69 8.48 11.25
N GLY A 38 -13.72 7.88 11.87
CA GLY A 38 -14.79 8.57 12.59
C GLY A 38 -16.05 8.87 11.76
N LEU A 39 -16.03 8.66 10.44
CA LEU A 39 -17.20 8.78 9.57
C LEU A 39 -17.73 7.40 9.14
N PRO A 40 -19.01 7.29 8.72
CA PRO A 40 -19.51 6.08 8.08
C PRO A 40 -18.87 5.85 6.70
N GLY A 41 -18.84 4.59 6.25
CA GLY A 41 -18.39 4.24 4.90
C GLY A 41 -16.87 4.02 4.76
N VAL A 42 -16.12 4.03 5.86
CA VAL A 42 -14.69 3.72 5.84
C VAL A 42 -14.46 2.25 5.53
N SER A 43 -13.65 1.99 4.51
CA SER A 43 -13.29 0.63 4.11
C SER A 43 -11.82 0.49 3.74
N LEU A 44 -11.34 -0.75 3.85
CA LEU A 44 -10.03 -1.20 3.38
C LEU A 44 -10.22 -2.44 2.54
N SER A 45 -9.58 -2.52 1.38
CA SER A 45 -9.63 -3.72 0.54
C SER A 45 -8.23 -4.25 0.29
N CYS A 46 -8.02 -5.54 0.54
CA CYS A 46 -6.86 -6.27 0.08
C CYS A 46 -7.21 -7.00 -1.22
N ILE A 47 -6.50 -6.69 -2.29
CA ILE A 47 -6.76 -7.23 -3.62
C ILE A 47 -5.54 -8.03 -4.05
N ARG A 48 -5.75 -9.30 -4.40
CA ARG A 48 -4.72 -10.18 -4.97
C ARG A 48 -4.79 -10.14 -6.48
N SER A 49 -3.62 -10.20 -7.10
CA SER A 49 -3.45 -10.21 -8.54
C SER A 49 -2.91 -11.57 -8.99
N ILE A 50 -3.09 -11.89 -10.27
CA ILE A 50 -2.43 -13.05 -10.89
C ILE A 50 -0.91 -12.83 -10.77
N PRO A 51 -0.12 -13.87 -10.43
CA PRO A 51 -0.48 -15.28 -10.27
C PRO A 51 -1.01 -15.69 -8.88
N ASP A 52 -0.98 -14.81 -7.89
CA ASP A 52 -1.20 -15.12 -6.47
C ASP A 52 -2.67 -15.07 -6.00
N ILE A 53 -3.61 -14.96 -6.94
CA ILE A 53 -5.06 -14.75 -6.71
C ILE A 53 -5.72 -15.77 -5.77
N TYR A 54 -5.20 -16.99 -5.67
CA TYR A 54 -5.77 -18.07 -4.87
C TYR A 54 -5.08 -18.31 -3.52
N PHE A 55 -3.99 -17.60 -3.24
CA PHE A 55 -3.26 -17.79 -1.99
C PHE A 55 -3.89 -17.01 -0.84
N GLY A 56 -3.71 -17.55 0.37
CA GLY A 56 -4.12 -16.90 1.62
C GLY A 56 -3.17 -15.78 2.03
N TYR A 57 -3.67 -14.90 2.88
CA TYR A 57 -2.92 -13.78 3.43
C TYR A 57 -3.38 -13.53 4.89
N SER A 58 -2.55 -12.85 5.68
CA SER A 58 -2.93 -12.33 6.99
C SER A 58 -3.15 -10.83 6.92
N PHE A 59 -3.90 -10.28 7.88
CA PHE A 59 -4.25 -8.87 7.90
C PHE A 59 -4.31 -8.37 9.34
N GLY A 60 -4.13 -7.07 9.52
CA GLY A 60 -4.24 -6.44 10.83
C GLY A 60 -3.55 -5.09 10.88
N ARG A 61 -3.17 -4.68 12.09
CA ARG A 61 -2.19 -3.63 12.33
C ARG A 61 -0.82 -4.28 12.57
N PRO A 62 0.25 -3.78 11.94
CA PRO A 62 1.56 -4.43 12.04
C PRO A 62 2.15 -4.35 13.45
N PHE A 63 1.80 -3.32 14.22
CA PHE A 63 2.28 -3.09 15.58
C PHE A 63 1.28 -2.22 16.33
N THR A 64 1.48 -2.12 17.65
CA THR A 64 0.72 -1.20 18.51
C THR A 64 1.29 0.20 18.40
N LEU A 65 0.46 1.15 17.97
CA LEU A 65 0.86 2.55 17.90
C LEU A 65 0.79 3.18 19.30
N ASN A 66 1.94 3.35 19.95
CA ASN A 66 2.04 3.80 21.35
C ASN A 66 1.96 5.32 21.52
N VAL A 67 1.13 5.99 20.72
CA VAL A 67 0.94 7.45 20.69
C VAL A 67 -0.19 7.83 21.64
N PRO A 68 -0.13 9.00 22.33
CA PRO A 68 -1.25 9.52 23.10
C PRO A 68 -2.58 9.45 22.32
N GLY A 69 -3.66 9.09 23.00
CA GLY A 69 -5.00 8.92 22.43
C GLY A 69 -5.23 7.66 21.60
N SER A 70 -4.18 7.02 21.08
CA SER A 70 -4.32 5.78 20.31
C SER A 70 -5.05 4.71 21.14
N ALA A 71 -6.10 4.11 20.57
CA ALA A 71 -6.84 3.03 21.19
C ALA A 71 -5.97 1.76 21.30
N SER A 72 -5.18 1.72 22.37
CA SER A 72 -4.68 0.57 23.12
C SER A 72 -4.42 -0.74 22.34
N GLY A 73 -3.13 -1.05 22.11
CA GLY A 73 -2.59 -2.39 22.35
C GLY A 73 -2.98 -3.55 21.43
N LEU A 74 -3.80 -3.34 20.40
CA LEU A 74 -4.27 -4.42 19.53
C LEU A 74 -3.63 -4.35 18.14
N THR A 75 -3.08 -5.49 17.69
CA THR A 75 -2.65 -5.72 16.30
C THR A 75 -3.82 -6.10 15.37
N GLY A 76 -5.04 -6.07 15.88
CA GLY A 76 -6.27 -6.36 15.15
C GLY A 76 -6.91 -5.13 14.51
N PHE A 77 -7.99 -5.38 13.77
CA PHE A 77 -8.89 -4.34 13.30
C PHE A 77 -9.76 -3.80 14.46
N PRO A 78 -10.30 -2.58 14.35
CA PRO A 78 -11.21 -2.01 15.35
C PRO A 78 -12.41 -2.93 15.63
N ASN A 79 -12.90 -2.93 16.88
CA ASN A 79 -14.07 -3.72 17.23
C ASN A 79 -15.31 -3.28 16.44
N GLY A 80 -16.07 -4.23 15.92
CA GLY A 80 -17.21 -3.97 15.03
C GLY A 80 -16.85 -3.88 13.54
N THR A 81 -15.60 -4.16 13.17
CA THR A 81 -15.21 -4.33 11.77
C THR A 81 -15.92 -5.52 11.14
N ILE A 82 -16.46 -5.34 9.94
CA ILE A 82 -17.15 -6.39 9.16
C ILE A 82 -16.35 -6.67 7.89
N SER A 83 -16.11 -7.94 7.57
CA SER A 83 -15.44 -8.35 6.32
C SER A 83 -16.42 -8.84 5.26
N ASP A 84 -16.21 -8.42 4.02
CA ASP A 84 -16.85 -8.93 2.81
C ASP A 84 -15.80 -9.67 1.95
N ASN A 85 -16.11 -10.92 1.62
CA ASN A 85 -15.27 -11.83 0.83
C ASN A 85 -16.01 -12.33 -0.44
N THR A 86 -17.04 -11.63 -0.89
CA THR A 86 -17.84 -12.02 -2.06
C THR A 86 -17.04 -12.02 -3.35
N VAL A 87 -16.04 -11.13 -3.46
CA VAL A 87 -15.13 -11.04 -4.60
C VAL A 87 -13.97 -12.03 -4.42
N GLN A 88 -13.81 -12.98 -5.34
CA GLN A 88 -12.88 -14.11 -5.15
C GLN A 88 -11.42 -13.68 -4.87
N ASN A 89 -10.95 -12.58 -5.48
CA ASN A 89 -9.58 -12.09 -5.34
C ASN A 89 -9.42 -10.97 -4.30
N ALA A 90 -10.50 -10.52 -3.68
CA ALA A 90 -10.47 -9.36 -2.80
C ALA A 90 -11.23 -9.60 -1.50
N THR A 91 -10.74 -8.99 -0.44
CA THR A 91 -11.46 -8.91 0.83
C THR A 91 -11.53 -7.47 1.24
N THR A 92 -12.74 -7.03 1.55
CA THR A 92 -13.01 -5.66 1.99
C THR A 92 -13.44 -5.67 3.44
N TRP A 93 -12.78 -4.89 4.28
CA TRP A 93 -13.17 -4.65 5.66
C TRP A 93 -13.83 -3.28 5.76
N TYR A 94 -15.06 -3.25 6.27
CA TYR A 94 -15.78 -2.04 6.62
C TYR A 94 -15.48 -1.71 8.09
N LEU A 95 -14.83 -0.58 8.31
CA LEU A 95 -14.46 -0.12 9.65
C LEU A 95 -15.66 0.57 10.30
N PRO A 96 -15.81 0.45 11.63
CA PRO A 96 -16.83 1.19 12.35
C PRO A 96 -16.58 2.71 12.25
N PRO A 97 -17.62 3.56 12.36
CA PRO A 97 -17.50 5.02 12.33
C PRO A 97 -16.96 5.55 13.67
N THR A 98 -15.76 5.10 14.04
CA THR A 98 -15.07 5.50 15.25
C THR A 98 -13.67 5.99 14.91
N VAL A 99 -13.13 6.82 15.78
CA VAL A 99 -11.76 7.33 15.65
C VAL A 99 -10.71 6.23 15.82
N ASP A 100 -11.08 5.09 16.40
CA ASP A 100 -10.25 3.89 16.46
C ASP A 100 -9.94 3.32 15.07
N ALA A 101 -10.70 3.68 14.04
CA ALA A 101 -10.39 3.34 12.65
C ALA A 101 -9.11 4.05 12.14
N THR A 102 -8.58 5.02 12.88
CA THR A 102 -7.29 5.68 12.58
C THR A 102 -6.14 4.70 12.80
N GLY A 103 -5.24 4.57 11.82
CA GLY A 103 -4.01 3.80 11.97
C GLY A 103 -3.39 3.31 10.66
N LEU A 104 -2.31 2.54 10.83
CA LEU A 104 -1.64 1.79 9.78
C LEU A 104 -2.17 0.36 9.76
N PHE A 105 -2.62 -0.09 8.60
CA PHE A 105 -3.12 -1.44 8.37
C PHE A 105 -2.22 -2.15 7.37
N HIS A 106 -2.10 -3.47 7.51
CA HIS A 106 -1.31 -4.30 6.62
C HIS A 106 -2.12 -5.49 6.11
N CYS A 107 -1.72 -5.95 4.93
CA CYS A 107 -2.05 -7.28 4.43
C CYS A 107 -0.77 -7.98 4.02
N ARG A 108 -0.56 -9.19 4.54
CA ARG A 108 0.61 -10.01 4.27
C ARG A 108 0.23 -11.24 3.46
N GLY A 109 0.59 -11.23 2.20
CA GLY A 109 0.46 -12.38 1.33
C GLY A 109 1.62 -13.34 1.54
N ARG A 110 1.34 -14.65 1.44
CA ARG A 110 2.38 -15.67 1.44
C ARG A 110 2.12 -16.69 0.35
N ASN A 111 3.08 -16.84 -0.56
CA ASN A 111 3.05 -17.90 -1.56
C ASN A 111 3.60 -19.18 -0.90
N PRO A 112 2.79 -20.24 -0.71
CA PRO A 112 3.23 -21.46 -0.03
C PRO A 112 4.23 -22.28 -0.87
N VAL A 113 4.26 -22.09 -2.18
CA VAL A 113 5.14 -22.81 -3.11
C VAL A 113 6.55 -22.22 -3.08
N THR A 114 6.67 -20.91 -3.31
CA THR A 114 7.96 -20.20 -3.30
C THR A 114 8.43 -19.85 -1.89
N ARG A 115 7.54 -19.92 -0.89
CA ARG A 115 7.72 -19.47 0.50
C ARG A 115 7.97 -17.96 0.64
N LEU A 116 7.74 -17.18 -0.40
CA LEU A 116 7.90 -15.73 -0.39
C LEU A 116 6.68 -15.08 0.28
N SER A 117 6.91 -13.97 0.96
CA SER A 117 5.85 -13.15 1.56
C SER A 117 6.05 -11.68 1.24
N SER A 118 4.97 -10.99 0.91
CA SER A 118 4.94 -9.54 0.73
C SER A 118 3.96 -8.92 1.71
N GLU A 119 4.27 -7.72 2.19
CA GLU A 119 3.40 -6.92 3.05
C GLU A 119 3.10 -5.60 2.34
N VAL A 120 1.80 -5.31 2.20
CA VAL A 120 1.32 -4.01 1.71
C VAL A 120 0.59 -3.30 2.82
N TYR A 121 0.60 -1.98 2.79
CA TYR A 121 0.05 -1.16 3.86
C TYR A 121 -0.91 -0.09 3.34
N SER A 122 -1.87 0.28 4.17
CA SER A 122 -2.69 1.48 3.99
C SER A 122 -2.78 2.26 5.29
N ILE A 123 -2.81 3.58 5.17
CA ILE A 123 -2.95 4.50 6.30
C ILE A 123 -4.35 5.12 6.22
N ILE A 124 -5.04 5.15 7.35
CA ILE A 124 -6.28 5.92 7.52
C ILE A 124 -6.04 6.91 8.65
N HIS A 125 -6.20 8.19 8.35
CA HIS A 125 -6.24 9.29 9.30
C HIS A 125 -7.67 9.56 9.75
N SER A 126 -7.81 10.14 10.93
CA SER A 126 -9.08 10.70 11.37
C SER A 126 -9.53 11.85 10.46
N HIS A 127 -10.84 11.96 10.25
CA HIS A 127 -11.44 13.13 9.62
C HIS A 127 -11.13 14.43 10.39
N LEU A 128 -10.85 14.34 11.69
CA LEU A 128 -10.50 15.46 12.57
C LEU A 128 -8.99 15.63 12.80
N ARG A 129 -8.12 14.97 12.02
CA ARG A 129 -6.64 15.07 12.13
C ARG A 129 -6.15 16.52 12.28
N LYS A 130 -5.18 16.74 13.16
CA LYS A 130 -4.57 18.07 13.36
C LYS A 130 -3.64 18.45 12.22
N PHE A 131 -2.95 17.47 11.68
CA PHE A 131 -1.96 17.63 10.62
C PHE A 131 -2.14 16.59 9.52
N GLU A 132 -1.74 16.95 8.30
CA GLU A 132 -1.71 16.05 7.15
C GLU A 132 -0.44 16.25 6.32
N PRO A 133 -0.02 15.25 5.52
CA PRO A 133 1.18 15.36 4.70
C PRO A 133 1.09 16.54 3.74
N ALA A 134 2.14 17.36 3.68
CA ALA A 134 2.14 18.60 2.89
C ALA A 134 2.04 18.38 1.37
N ASP A 135 2.49 17.22 0.89
CA ASP A 135 2.41 16.79 -0.51
C ASP A 135 1.15 15.96 -0.81
N GLY A 136 0.26 15.81 0.17
CA GLY A 136 -0.95 14.99 0.07
C GLY A 136 -0.69 13.48 0.09
N GLN A 137 0.57 13.02 0.18
CA GLN A 137 0.93 11.62 0.12
C GLN A 137 1.21 11.05 1.51
N VAL A 138 0.50 9.97 1.87
CA VAL A 138 0.68 9.29 3.17
C VAL A 138 1.91 8.39 3.22
N THR A 139 2.57 8.19 2.08
CA THR A 139 3.82 7.44 1.93
C THR A 139 4.85 8.26 1.19
N LYS A 140 6.11 8.19 1.63
CA LYS A 140 7.25 8.76 0.90
C LYS A 140 8.28 7.68 0.65
N THR A 141 8.77 7.56 -0.58
CA THR A 141 9.79 6.57 -0.95
C THR A 141 11.11 7.25 -1.24
N ILE A 142 12.20 6.74 -0.68
CA ILE A 142 13.58 7.16 -0.95
C ILE A 142 14.46 5.95 -1.30
N ASN A 143 15.61 6.20 -1.92
CA ASN A 143 16.60 5.16 -2.20
C ASN A 143 17.59 5.02 -1.03
N LYS A 144 18.28 3.88 -0.96
CA LYS A 144 19.30 3.64 0.07
C LYS A 144 20.37 4.73 0.03
N GLY A 145 20.70 5.29 1.19
CA GLY A 145 21.74 6.33 1.32
C GLY A 145 21.25 7.75 1.03
N GLU A 146 19.97 7.94 0.70
CA GLU A 146 19.38 9.28 0.55
C GLU A 146 18.86 9.82 1.88
N ASN A 147 18.90 11.15 2.02
CA ASN A 147 18.22 11.84 3.12
C ASN A 147 16.73 11.99 2.80
N ALA A 148 15.89 12.04 3.83
CA ALA A 148 14.46 12.29 3.71
C ALA A 148 14.06 13.63 4.33
N THR A 149 13.11 14.30 3.69
CA THR A 149 12.41 15.45 4.25
C THR A 149 10.95 15.08 4.43
N LEU A 150 10.42 15.14 5.65
CA LEU A 150 8.99 14.93 5.91
C LEU A 150 8.36 16.26 6.32
N ALA A 151 7.21 16.59 5.74
CA ALA A 151 6.53 17.84 5.99
C ALA A 151 5.02 17.63 6.18
N VAL A 152 4.44 18.42 7.06
CA VAL A 152 2.99 18.46 7.30
C VAL A 152 2.45 19.89 7.19
N ILE A 153 1.16 19.99 6.93
CA ILE A 153 0.39 21.23 7.01
C ILE A 153 -0.72 21.11 8.08
N SER A 154 -1.20 22.25 8.56
CA SER A 154 -2.34 22.30 9.50
C SER A 154 -3.64 21.93 8.76
N ALA A 155 -4.43 21.05 9.38
CA ALA A 155 -5.80 20.74 8.97
C ALA A 155 -6.83 21.24 10.00
N ASN A 156 -7.18 20.45 11.01
CA ASN A 156 -8.24 20.77 11.98
C ASN A 156 -7.71 21.57 13.20
N ASN A 157 -7.30 22.81 12.95
CA ASN A 157 -6.71 23.73 13.94
C ASN A 157 -5.43 23.20 14.60
N GLY A 158 -4.62 22.42 13.87
CA GLY A 158 -3.32 21.99 14.33
C GLY A 158 -2.32 23.15 14.31
N SER A 159 -1.63 23.41 15.41
CA SER A 159 -0.75 24.58 15.52
C SER A 159 0.65 24.27 16.02
N SER A 160 0.79 23.21 16.81
CA SER A 160 2.05 22.88 17.47
C SER A 160 2.48 21.44 17.15
N PRO A 161 2.98 21.14 15.92
CA PRO A 161 3.30 19.76 15.53
C PRO A 161 4.46 19.19 16.37
N VAL A 162 4.30 17.95 16.82
CA VAL A 162 5.33 17.17 17.51
C VAL A 162 5.51 15.85 16.76
N TRP A 163 6.73 15.61 16.30
CA TRP A 163 7.08 14.43 15.52
C TRP A 163 7.52 13.29 16.42
N HIS A 164 6.89 12.14 16.20
CA HIS A 164 7.22 10.86 16.80
C HIS A 164 7.65 9.90 15.71
N ARG A 165 8.77 9.23 15.90
CA ARG A 165 9.17 8.10 15.06
C ARG A 165 8.82 6.81 15.77
N ASN A 166 8.10 5.92 15.09
CA ASN A 166 7.66 4.65 15.67
C ASN A 166 8.49 3.46 15.19
N ASN A 167 9.65 3.23 15.82
CA ASN A 167 10.46 2.06 15.51
C ASN A 167 9.85 0.80 16.17
N GLU A 168 8.99 0.09 15.45
CA GLU A 168 8.31 -1.14 15.91
C GLU A 168 7.57 -1.00 17.26
N GLY A 169 7.01 0.18 17.54
CA GLY A 169 6.27 0.45 18.79
C GLY A 169 7.02 1.32 19.81
N ILE A 170 8.28 1.69 19.56
CA ILE A 170 9.01 2.66 20.39
C ILE A 170 8.87 4.04 19.75
N LEU A 171 8.24 4.98 20.46
CA LEU A 171 8.19 6.38 20.02
C LEU A 171 9.44 7.13 20.45
N LEU A 172 10.08 7.77 19.48
CA LEU A 172 11.19 8.71 19.69
C LEU A 172 10.71 10.12 19.33
N ASP A 173 10.77 11.05 20.29
CA ASP A 173 10.49 12.47 20.07
C ASP A 173 11.65 13.09 19.27
N LEU A 174 11.37 13.58 18.06
CA LEU A 174 12.41 14.05 17.14
C LEU A 174 12.64 15.56 17.17
N ASP A 175 11.58 16.37 17.23
CA ASP A 175 11.72 17.83 17.32
C ASP A 175 10.42 18.50 17.84
N PRO A 176 10.49 19.38 18.85
CA PRO A 176 9.37 20.24 19.21
C PRO A 176 9.05 21.29 18.12
N THR A 177 7.80 21.30 17.61
CA THR A 177 7.16 22.43 16.89
C THR A 177 7.69 22.76 15.49
N ARG A 178 8.12 21.78 14.70
CA ARG A 178 8.43 21.99 13.28
C ARG A 178 7.40 21.37 12.36
N TYR A 179 7.01 22.11 11.33
CA TYR A 179 6.17 21.60 10.24
C TYR A 179 6.96 20.71 9.27
N GLU A 180 8.29 20.75 9.32
CA GLU A 180 9.19 19.96 8.49
C GLU A 180 10.34 19.40 9.32
N ILE A 181 10.67 18.13 9.10
CA ILE A 181 11.85 17.46 9.66
C ILE A 181 12.74 16.94 8.54
N GLN A 182 14.04 16.95 8.79
CA GLN A 182 15.08 16.46 7.91
C GLN A 182 15.72 15.24 8.58
N LEU A 183 15.80 14.15 7.84
CA LEU A 183 16.26 12.84 8.30
C LEU A 183 17.46 12.43 7.46
N THR A 184 18.55 12.08 8.12
CA THR A 184 19.76 11.58 7.47
C THR A 184 19.59 10.12 7.08
N ALA A 185 20.31 9.68 6.05
CA ALA A 185 20.26 8.29 5.59
C ALA A 185 20.51 7.25 6.70
N ASP A 186 21.41 7.57 7.64
CA ASP A 186 21.73 6.70 8.78
C ASP A 186 20.55 6.57 9.76
N GLU A 187 19.75 7.62 9.90
CA GLU A 187 18.57 7.60 10.76
C GLU A 187 17.48 6.72 10.18
N VAL A 188 17.29 6.68 8.86
CA VAL A 188 16.11 6.05 8.22
C VAL A 188 16.41 4.78 7.44
N ALA A 189 17.55 4.13 7.69
CA ALA A 189 18.05 3.01 6.89
C ALA A 189 17.03 1.90 6.55
N ASP A 190 16.07 1.62 7.44
CA ASP A 190 15.08 0.55 7.27
C ASP A 190 13.65 1.05 6.91
N GLY A 191 13.44 2.37 6.79
CA GLY A 191 12.10 2.96 6.67
C GLY A 191 11.30 2.88 7.98
N ASP A 192 10.33 3.79 8.16
CA ASP A 192 9.59 3.86 9.42
C ASP A 192 8.23 4.57 9.29
N LEU A 193 7.37 4.41 10.30
CA LEU A 193 6.15 5.20 10.47
C LEU A 193 6.46 6.44 11.33
N PHE A 194 6.21 7.62 10.76
CA PHE A 194 6.29 8.89 11.45
C PHE A 194 4.88 9.35 11.80
N VAL A 195 4.69 9.77 13.04
CA VAL A 195 3.41 10.25 13.57
C VAL A 195 3.60 11.71 14.00
N VAL A 196 2.59 12.54 13.75
CA VAL A 196 2.59 13.94 14.18
C VAL A 196 1.39 14.22 15.06
N THR A 197 1.64 14.54 16.33
CA THR A 197 0.61 14.97 17.27
C THR A 197 0.62 16.50 17.40
N ASP A 198 -0.43 17.07 17.99
CA ASP A 198 -0.39 18.45 18.47
C ASP A 198 0.11 18.47 19.91
N ARG A 199 1.06 19.35 20.23
CA ARG A 199 1.59 19.53 21.59
C ARG A 199 0.49 19.87 22.59
N ASP A 200 -0.46 20.69 22.17
CA ASP A 200 -1.49 21.28 23.03
C ASP A 200 -2.77 20.43 23.05
N ALA A 201 -2.76 19.28 22.36
CA ALA A 201 -3.87 18.34 22.36
C ALA A 201 -3.98 17.58 23.70
N PRO A 202 -5.20 17.22 24.11
CA PRO A 202 -5.43 16.28 25.22
C PRO A 202 -4.69 14.95 25.03
N LEU A 203 -4.32 14.29 26.14
CA LEU A 203 -3.63 12.99 26.10
C LEU A 203 -4.46 11.86 25.47
N ASP A 204 -5.78 12.02 25.42
CA ASP A 204 -6.72 11.09 24.78
C ASP A 204 -7.03 11.48 23.32
N ASP A 205 -6.39 12.52 22.78
CA ASP A 205 -6.57 12.95 21.40
C ASP A 205 -5.89 11.99 20.42
N ASN A 206 -6.68 11.27 19.62
CA ASN A 206 -6.20 10.34 18.59
C ASN A 206 -6.25 10.92 17.18
N HIS A 207 -6.39 12.25 17.06
CA HIS A 207 -6.42 12.95 15.79
C HIS A 207 -5.01 13.31 15.28
N PHE A 208 -4.09 12.34 15.28
CA PHE A 208 -2.72 12.52 14.82
C PHE A 208 -2.57 12.37 13.29
N GLY A 209 -1.52 13.00 12.75
CA GLY A 209 -1.02 12.81 11.39
C GLY A 209 -0.09 11.60 11.31
N MET A 210 0.05 11.01 10.13
CA MET A 210 0.95 9.87 9.87
C MET A 210 1.55 9.96 8.47
N ILE A 211 2.83 9.65 8.35
CA ILE A 211 3.55 9.48 7.09
C ILE A 211 4.41 8.22 7.20
N ARG A 212 4.31 7.30 6.25
CA ARG A 212 5.18 6.13 6.17
C ARG A 212 6.34 6.41 5.22
N LEU A 213 7.56 6.39 5.74
CA LEU A 213 8.78 6.46 4.94
C LEU A 213 9.19 5.06 4.51
N ILE A 214 9.44 4.88 3.22
CA ILE A 214 9.86 3.63 2.60
C ILE A 214 11.27 3.84 2.07
N VAL A 215 12.22 3.03 2.55
CA VAL A 215 13.59 3.06 2.05
C VAL A 215 13.84 1.80 1.24
N ARG A 216 14.25 2.00 -0.01
CA ARG A 216 14.66 0.90 -0.88
C ARG A 216 15.97 0.31 -0.38
N GLY A 217 16.15 -1.00 -0.51
CA GLY A 217 17.36 -1.76 -0.23
C GLY A 217 18.54 -1.42 -1.15
N CYS A 218 18.31 -0.69 -2.24
CA CYS A 218 19.32 -0.23 -3.19
C CYS A 218 19.26 1.27 -3.50
N VAL A 219 20.38 1.78 -4.04
CA VAL A 219 20.49 3.15 -4.56
C VAL A 219 19.63 3.33 -5.82
N ALA A 220 19.37 4.59 -6.20
CA ALA A 220 18.55 4.91 -7.37
C ALA A 220 19.02 4.16 -8.64
N GLY A 221 18.08 3.52 -9.33
CA GLY A 221 18.32 2.79 -10.58
C GLY A 221 19.04 1.45 -10.41
N LYS A 222 19.17 0.93 -9.18
CA LYS A 222 19.78 -0.37 -8.89
C LYS A 222 18.82 -1.30 -8.17
N TRP A 223 19.04 -2.61 -8.34
CA TRP A 223 18.30 -3.67 -7.67
C TRP A 223 19.22 -4.86 -7.33
N GLY A 224 18.72 -5.78 -6.52
CA GLY A 224 19.40 -6.99 -6.08
C GLY A 224 20.29 -6.76 -4.86
N PRO A 225 19.72 -6.39 -3.70
CA PRO A 225 20.47 -6.26 -2.45
C PRO A 225 21.13 -7.60 -2.04
N PRO A 226 22.18 -7.56 -1.21
CA PRO A 226 22.83 -6.37 -0.66
C PRO A 226 23.80 -5.69 -1.63
N ASP A 227 24.15 -6.35 -2.74
CA ASP A 227 25.21 -5.92 -3.66
C ASP A 227 24.76 -4.87 -4.67
N CYS A 228 23.45 -4.76 -4.95
CA CYS A 228 22.85 -3.79 -5.86
C CYS A 228 23.51 -3.75 -7.26
N LYS A 229 23.87 -4.92 -7.78
CA LYS A 229 24.53 -5.08 -9.08
C LYS A 229 23.55 -5.01 -10.26
N GLY A 230 22.27 -5.31 -10.02
CA GLY A 230 21.21 -5.18 -11.00
C GLY A 230 21.01 -3.73 -11.41
N VAL A 231 20.72 -3.51 -12.69
CA VAL A 231 20.35 -2.20 -13.22
C VAL A 231 18.87 -2.22 -13.51
N CYS A 232 18.15 -1.23 -12.98
CA CYS A 232 16.72 -1.10 -13.24
C CYS A 232 16.47 -0.75 -14.71
N ASP A 233 15.47 -1.41 -15.28
CA ASP A 233 14.89 -0.97 -16.55
C ASP A 233 14.04 0.29 -16.35
N LEU A 234 13.69 0.93 -17.48
CA LEU A 234 12.83 2.11 -17.47
C LEU A 234 11.38 1.72 -17.22
N CYS A 235 10.83 2.14 -16.08
CA CYS A 235 9.42 2.04 -15.77
C CYS A 235 8.70 3.33 -16.20
N TYR A 236 7.71 3.20 -17.09
CA TYR A 236 6.93 4.31 -17.63
C TYR A 236 5.73 4.65 -16.74
N ASN A 237 5.07 5.78 -17.03
CA ASN A 237 3.81 6.20 -16.41
C ASN A 237 3.82 6.29 -14.88
N GLY A 238 4.99 6.60 -14.28
CA GLY A 238 5.15 6.68 -12.83
C GLY A 238 5.39 5.32 -12.16
N GLY A 239 5.67 4.26 -12.93
CA GLY A 239 6.11 2.99 -12.39
C GLY A 239 7.45 3.10 -11.65
N VAL A 240 7.64 2.26 -10.65
CA VAL A 240 8.84 2.22 -9.81
C VAL A 240 9.49 0.85 -9.96
N CYS A 241 10.79 0.83 -10.29
CA CYS A 241 11.57 -0.40 -10.30
C CYS A 241 11.63 -0.98 -8.88
N ASP A 242 11.27 -2.24 -8.71
CA ASP A 242 11.44 -3.01 -7.50
C ASP A 242 12.93 -3.24 -7.24
N ASP A 243 13.39 -2.93 -6.04
CA ASP A 243 14.79 -3.03 -5.67
C ASP A 243 15.23 -4.46 -5.34
N GLU A 244 14.32 -5.40 -5.11
CA GLU A 244 14.64 -6.81 -4.90
C GLU A 244 14.81 -7.54 -6.23
N THR A 245 13.89 -7.31 -7.18
CA THR A 245 13.76 -8.11 -8.41
C THR A 245 14.19 -7.37 -9.67
N GLY A 246 14.14 -6.04 -9.67
CA GLY A 246 14.37 -5.20 -10.85
C GLY A 246 13.14 -5.01 -11.75
N ASP A 247 12.03 -5.66 -11.44
CA ASP A 247 10.78 -5.54 -12.22
C ASP A 247 10.09 -4.19 -11.94
N CYS A 248 9.26 -3.72 -12.87
CA CYS A 248 8.49 -2.50 -12.63
C CYS A 248 7.21 -2.77 -11.85
N ILE A 249 7.05 -2.08 -10.73
CA ILE A 249 5.78 -1.94 -10.00
C ILE A 249 4.96 -0.84 -10.69
N CYS A 250 3.89 -1.25 -11.35
CA CYS A 250 3.05 -0.33 -12.12
C CYS A 250 1.97 0.34 -11.26
N PRO A 251 1.70 1.63 -11.50
CA PRO A 251 0.58 2.29 -10.88
C PRO A 251 -0.75 1.71 -11.39
N PRO A 252 -1.84 1.87 -10.62
CA PRO A 252 -3.15 1.43 -11.05
C PRO A 252 -3.52 1.94 -12.45
N GLY A 253 -4.04 1.07 -13.30
CA GLY A 253 -4.38 1.38 -14.69
C GLY A 253 -3.24 1.18 -15.69
N PHE A 254 -2.05 0.80 -15.26
CA PHE A 254 -0.92 0.45 -16.14
C PHE A 254 -0.45 -0.98 -15.89
N SER A 255 0.09 -1.61 -16.93
CA SER A 255 0.60 -2.99 -16.88
C SER A 255 1.74 -3.21 -17.87
N GLU A 256 2.15 -4.47 -18.02
CA GLU A 256 3.34 -4.93 -18.75
C GLU A 256 4.64 -4.69 -17.96
N PRO A 257 5.76 -5.39 -18.30
CA PRO A 257 7.00 -5.35 -17.53
C PRO A 257 7.62 -3.97 -17.32
N ASN A 258 7.22 -2.98 -18.12
CA ASN A 258 7.72 -1.60 -18.04
C ASN A 258 6.60 -0.56 -17.81
N CYS A 259 5.38 -0.98 -17.47
CA CYS A 259 4.24 -0.10 -17.21
C CYS A 259 3.83 0.81 -18.39
N LEU A 260 4.23 0.48 -19.62
CA LEU A 260 3.95 1.30 -20.79
C LEU A 260 2.47 1.25 -21.19
N THR A 261 1.84 0.10 -21.04
CA THR A 261 0.49 -0.15 -21.54
C THR A 261 -0.54 0.29 -20.50
N GLY A 262 -1.35 1.29 -20.86
CA GLY A 262 -2.57 1.60 -20.12
C GLY A 262 -3.56 0.46 -20.29
N LYS A 263 -3.95 -0.16 -19.18
CA LYS A 263 -5.08 -1.08 -19.14
C LYS A 263 -6.31 -0.24 -18.81
N LEU A 264 -7.26 -0.17 -19.73
CA LEU A 264 -8.58 0.34 -19.40
C LEU A 264 -9.07 -0.44 -18.18
N ILE A 265 -9.32 0.24 -17.07
CA ILE A 265 -10.12 -0.30 -15.97
C ILE A 265 -11.57 -0.28 -16.44
N ALA A 266 -11.85 -0.96 -17.56
CA ALA A 266 -13.14 -0.99 -18.19
C ALA A 266 -14.06 -1.90 -17.36
N TRP A 267 -15.00 -1.29 -16.66
CA TRP A 267 -16.40 -1.74 -16.56
C TRP A 267 -16.72 -3.10 -15.90
N SER A 268 -15.75 -3.96 -15.59
CA SER A 268 -16.04 -5.35 -15.22
C SER A 268 -16.51 -5.58 -13.78
N ALA A 269 -16.71 -4.53 -12.97
CA ALA A 269 -17.31 -4.66 -11.64
C ALA A 269 -18.85 -4.52 -11.63
N CYS A 270 -19.50 -4.09 -12.71
CA CYS A 270 -20.96 -3.87 -12.77
C CYS A 270 -21.77 -4.97 -13.47
N LEU A 271 -21.28 -6.23 -13.54
CA LEU A 271 -21.98 -7.31 -14.25
C LEU A 271 -22.58 -8.42 -13.37
N SER A 272 -22.85 -8.15 -12.10
CA SER A 272 -23.74 -9.03 -11.33
C SER A 272 -24.49 -8.30 -10.21
N GLY A 273 -25.51 -7.53 -10.58
CA GLY A 273 -26.50 -7.00 -9.65
C GLY A 273 -27.28 -5.85 -10.28
N GLY A 274 -28.40 -6.16 -10.92
CA GLY A 274 -29.16 -5.17 -11.69
C GLY A 274 -29.88 -4.14 -10.82
N LEU A 275 -29.73 -2.86 -11.17
CA LEU A 275 -30.80 -1.89 -11.44
C LEU A 275 -30.18 -0.51 -11.77
N SER A 276 -30.26 -0.15 -13.06
CA SER A 276 -30.34 1.21 -13.64
C SER A 276 -29.45 2.36 -13.12
N VAL A 277 -28.81 3.02 -14.11
CA VAL A 277 -28.08 4.29 -14.11
C VAL A 277 -26.58 4.16 -13.81
N GLY A 278 -25.77 4.53 -14.80
CA GLY A 278 -24.31 4.56 -14.70
C GLY A 278 -23.89 5.52 -13.60
N VAL A 279 -23.35 4.95 -12.53
CA VAL A 279 -22.70 5.70 -11.45
C VAL A 279 -21.31 5.12 -11.32
N CYS A 280 -20.31 5.97 -11.54
CA CYS A 280 -18.94 5.65 -11.24
C CYS A 280 -18.79 5.74 -9.71
N ASP A 281 -18.86 4.61 -9.00
CA ASP A 281 -18.94 4.63 -7.54
C ASP A 281 -17.62 5.02 -6.86
N VAL A 282 -16.46 4.78 -7.49
CA VAL A 282 -15.15 5.20 -6.95
C VAL A 282 -14.14 5.42 -8.08
N CYS A 283 -13.65 6.66 -8.20
CA CYS A 283 -12.51 7.03 -9.03
C CYS A 283 -11.23 7.04 -8.17
N TYR A 284 -10.23 6.21 -8.50
CA TYR A 284 -8.97 6.11 -7.73
C TYR A 284 -7.99 7.26 -8.07
N ASN A 285 -6.98 7.48 -7.21
CA ASN A 285 -5.90 8.48 -7.40
C ASN A 285 -6.39 9.93 -7.60
N GLY A 286 -7.44 10.34 -6.87
CA GLY A 286 -7.95 11.70 -6.95
C GLY A 286 -8.70 12.01 -8.26
N GLY A 287 -9.05 10.98 -9.03
CA GLY A 287 -9.92 11.14 -10.19
C GLY A 287 -11.31 11.64 -9.80
N VAL A 288 -11.87 12.51 -10.63
CA VAL A 288 -13.24 13.02 -10.51
C VAL A 288 -14.11 12.21 -11.47
N CYS A 289 -15.23 11.70 -10.99
CA CYS A 289 -16.14 10.96 -11.85
C CYS A 289 -16.98 11.93 -12.70
N ASP A 290 -17.12 11.65 -13.99
CA ASP A 290 -17.93 12.44 -14.92
C ASP A 290 -19.40 12.00 -14.84
N ASP A 291 -20.27 12.95 -14.53
CA ASP A 291 -21.69 12.73 -14.23
C ASP A 291 -22.51 12.29 -15.47
N GLU A 292 -22.05 12.62 -16.69
CA GLU A 292 -22.77 12.34 -17.94
C GLU A 292 -22.36 11.01 -18.58
N THR A 293 -21.07 10.67 -18.49
CA THR A 293 -20.48 9.50 -19.14
C THR A 293 -20.24 8.34 -18.17
N GLY A 294 -20.07 8.62 -16.88
CA GLY A 294 -19.65 7.64 -15.89
C GLY A 294 -18.17 7.26 -15.98
N ASP A 295 -17.35 8.08 -16.64
CA ASP A 295 -15.90 7.86 -16.77
C ASP A 295 -15.12 8.52 -15.63
N CYS A 296 -13.95 7.97 -15.28
CA CYS A 296 -13.04 8.59 -14.33
C CYS A 296 -12.16 9.63 -15.03
N ILE A 297 -12.29 10.90 -14.69
CA ILE A 297 -11.39 11.98 -15.10
C ILE A 297 -10.24 12.06 -14.10
N CYS A 298 -9.09 11.50 -14.46
CA CYS A 298 -7.88 11.62 -13.63
C CYS A 298 -7.23 13.01 -13.82
N PRO A 299 -6.75 13.67 -12.75
CA PRO A 299 -5.93 14.87 -12.89
C PRO A 299 -4.61 14.56 -13.63
N PRO A 300 -4.01 15.57 -14.30
CA PRO A 300 -2.79 15.40 -15.09
C PRO A 300 -1.56 15.02 -14.25
#